data_AF-A0A2I2DW90-F1
#
_entry.id   AF-A0A2I2DW90-F1
#
_cell.length_a   1.000
_cell.length_b   1.000
_cell.length_c   1.000
_cell.angle_alpha   90.00
_cell.angle_beta   90.00
_cell.angle_gamma   90.00
#
_symmetry.space_group_name_H-M   'P 1'
#
loop_
_entity.id
_entity.type
_entity.pdbx_description
1 polymer ?
#
loop_
_entity_poly.entity_id
_entity_poly.type
_entity_poly.pdbx_seq_one_letter_code
_entity_poly.pdbx_strand_id
1 'polypeptide(L)'
;MNSGHADVSCIACHADAKGNLMQQMQSNIEHAVGMRKNGADFGTSDVTTDNCLSCHDRPNDRHPTHRFTEPRFSDAIKQIDATTCITCHTEHKGERITIASVSMNYCMNCHQDLEVEDDPLDVSHKTLIANEQWFTCIECHDFHGNHTYEVPIRLKDTIPMKLIKAYLKGGADPYGNDKKYIGLTQLEWVKKMNNK
;
A
#
# COMPACT_ATOMS: atom_id res chain seq x y z
N MET A 1 8.33 -11.00 8.20
CA MET A 1 7.32 -10.12 7.59
C MET A 1 7.66 -9.95 6.14
N ASN A 2 6.81 -10.46 5.25
CA ASN A 2 7.27 -10.95 3.96
C ASN A 2 7.78 -9.83 3.06
N SER A 3 8.98 -10.02 2.56
CA SER A 3 9.52 -9.35 1.38
C SER A 3 8.84 -9.98 0.16
N GLY A 4 7.72 -9.38 -0.27
CA GLY A 4 6.84 -9.94 -1.30
C GLY A 4 6.02 -11.15 -0.85
N HIS A 5 5.48 -11.90 -1.81
CA HIS A 5 4.57 -13.03 -1.59
C HIS A 5 5.07 -14.34 -2.21
N ALA A 6 6.40 -14.57 -2.18
CA ALA A 6 7.02 -15.74 -2.83
C ALA A 6 6.47 -17.09 -2.35
N ASP A 7 6.05 -17.17 -1.08
CA ASP A 7 5.49 -18.39 -0.47
C ASP A 7 3.95 -18.45 -0.52
N VAL A 8 3.30 -17.50 -1.22
CA VAL A 8 1.85 -17.46 -1.39
C VAL A 8 1.49 -17.92 -2.80
N SER A 9 0.51 -18.81 -2.92
CA SER A 9 0.06 -19.28 -4.23
C SER A 9 -0.57 -18.14 -5.04
N CYS A 10 -0.34 -18.14 -6.36
CA CYS A 10 -0.87 -17.14 -7.28
C CYS A 10 -2.40 -16.96 -7.15
N ILE A 11 -3.12 -18.06 -6.95
CA ILE A 11 -4.59 -18.10 -6.85
C ILE A 11 -5.14 -17.40 -5.60
N ALA A 12 -4.29 -17.09 -4.61
CA ALA A 12 -4.71 -16.33 -3.44
C ALA A 12 -5.04 -14.87 -3.80
N CYS A 13 -4.44 -14.35 -4.86
CA CYS A 13 -4.69 -13.01 -5.37
C CYS A 13 -5.40 -13.04 -6.74
N HIS A 14 -5.00 -13.96 -7.62
CA HIS A 14 -5.56 -14.12 -8.97
C HIS A 14 -6.67 -15.16 -8.97
N ALA A 15 -7.86 -14.76 -8.57
CA ALA A 15 -9.04 -15.61 -8.64
C ALA A 15 -9.44 -15.87 -10.10
N ASP A 16 -10.12 -17.00 -10.36
CA ASP A 16 -10.63 -17.31 -11.69
C ASP A 16 -11.54 -16.18 -12.23
N ALA A 17 -11.37 -15.86 -13.50
CA ALA A 17 -12.26 -14.93 -14.19
C ALA A 17 -13.67 -15.52 -14.31
N LYS A 18 -14.68 -14.65 -14.31
CA LYS A 18 -16.08 -15.10 -14.36
C LYS A 18 -16.39 -15.83 -15.67
N GLY A 19 -16.95 -17.03 -15.56
CA GLY A 19 -17.33 -17.87 -16.69
C GLY A 19 -16.19 -18.79 -17.14
N ASN A 20 -16.48 -19.73 -18.03
CA ASN A 20 -15.44 -20.62 -18.58
C ASN A 20 -14.64 -19.93 -19.71
N LEU A 21 -13.51 -20.51 -20.10
CA LEU A 21 -12.61 -19.96 -21.12
C LEU A 21 -13.32 -19.65 -22.46
N MET A 22 -14.27 -20.49 -22.87
CA MET A 22 -15.02 -20.26 -24.11
C MET A 22 -15.93 -19.04 -23.99
N GLN A 23 -16.60 -18.87 -22.86
CA GLN A 23 -17.45 -17.70 -22.58
C GLN A 23 -16.63 -16.42 -22.50
N GLN A 24 -15.46 -16.46 -21.87
CA GLN A 24 -14.53 -15.32 -21.78
C GLN A 24 -14.04 -14.93 -23.18
N MET A 25 -13.60 -15.92 -23.99
CA MET A 25 -13.18 -15.69 -25.36
C MET A 25 -14.29 -15.12 -26.23
N GLN A 26 -15.50 -15.68 -26.14
CA GLN A 26 -16.67 -15.16 -26.86
C GLN A 26 -16.95 -13.69 -26.47
N SER A 27 -16.97 -13.38 -25.17
CA SER A 27 -17.19 -12.02 -24.67
C SER A 27 -16.17 -11.02 -25.23
N ASN A 28 -14.91 -11.44 -25.33
CA ASN A 28 -13.84 -10.59 -25.86
C ASN A 28 -13.93 -10.40 -27.37
N ILE A 29 -14.35 -11.43 -28.13
CA ILE A 29 -14.64 -11.28 -29.56
C ILE A 29 -15.80 -10.33 -29.78
N GLU A 30 -16.91 -10.50 -29.04
CA GLU A 30 -18.09 -9.62 -29.11
C GLU A 30 -17.73 -8.16 -28.78
N HIS A 31 -16.85 -7.95 -27.80
CA HIS A 31 -16.35 -6.61 -27.48
C HIS A 31 -15.51 -6.03 -28.62
N ALA A 32 -14.60 -6.81 -29.21
CA ALA A 32 -13.74 -6.37 -30.30
C ALA A 32 -14.54 -5.97 -31.56
N VAL A 33 -15.67 -6.63 -31.84
CA VAL A 33 -16.56 -6.29 -32.97
C VAL A 33 -17.64 -5.27 -32.60
N GLY A 34 -17.59 -4.68 -31.40
CA GLY A 34 -18.53 -3.65 -30.96
C GLY A 34 -19.93 -4.17 -30.59
N MET A 35 -20.15 -5.48 -30.54
CA MET A 35 -21.40 -6.09 -30.07
C MET A 35 -21.54 -6.01 -28.54
N ARG A 36 -20.44 -5.77 -27.82
CA ARG A 36 -20.40 -5.65 -26.37
C ARG A 36 -19.61 -4.42 -25.92
N LYS A 37 -20.12 -3.71 -24.91
CA LYS A 37 -19.48 -2.50 -24.38
C LYS A 37 -18.13 -2.79 -23.71
N ASN A 38 -18.02 -3.89 -22.97
CA ASN A 38 -16.82 -4.28 -22.22
C ASN A 38 -16.46 -5.74 -22.52
N GLY A 39 -15.17 -6.06 -22.54
CA GLY A 39 -14.70 -7.44 -22.53
C GLY A 39 -14.94 -8.16 -21.20
N ALA A 40 -14.39 -9.36 -21.08
CA ALA A 40 -14.26 -10.11 -19.84
C ALA A 40 -12.79 -10.44 -19.60
N ASP A 41 -12.40 -10.50 -18.33
CA ASP A 41 -11.08 -11.00 -17.93
C ASP A 41 -10.89 -12.43 -18.47
N PHE A 42 -9.65 -12.79 -18.81
CA PHE A 42 -9.32 -14.06 -19.43
C PHE A 42 -8.43 -14.91 -18.52
N GLY A 43 -8.88 -16.13 -18.23
CA GLY A 43 -8.24 -17.04 -17.27
C GLY A 43 -8.51 -16.61 -15.83
N THR A 44 -7.89 -15.51 -15.39
CA THR A 44 -8.00 -14.97 -14.03
C THR A 44 -8.47 -13.52 -14.04
N SER A 45 -9.14 -13.11 -12.97
CA SER A 45 -9.54 -11.72 -12.73
C SER A 45 -8.33 -10.86 -12.33
N ASP A 46 -8.46 -9.55 -12.54
CA ASP A 46 -7.49 -8.58 -12.04
C ASP A 46 -7.47 -8.52 -10.51
N VAL A 47 -6.30 -8.23 -9.96
CA VAL A 47 -6.12 -8.06 -8.50
C VAL A 47 -6.67 -6.70 -8.09
N THR A 48 -7.53 -6.71 -7.08
CA THR A 48 -8.14 -5.52 -6.50
C THR A 48 -7.66 -5.30 -5.06
N THR A 49 -7.94 -4.13 -4.50
CA THR A 49 -7.65 -3.81 -3.10
C THR A 49 -8.29 -4.80 -2.12
N ASP A 50 -9.45 -5.35 -2.44
CA ASP A 50 -10.14 -6.33 -1.59
C ASP A 50 -9.33 -7.63 -1.45
N ASN A 51 -8.59 -8.03 -2.49
CA ASN A 51 -7.68 -9.17 -2.40
C ASN A 51 -6.60 -8.92 -1.33
N CYS A 52 -6.00 -7.72 -1.32
CA CYS A 52 -5.00 -7.33 -0.33
C CYS A 52 -5.60 -7.29 1.08
N LEU A 53 -6.75 -6.62 1.24
CA LEU A 53 -7.43 -6.45 2.53
C LEU A 53 -7.92 -7.78 3.11
N SER A 54 -8.21 -8.79 2.28
CA SER A 54 -8.63 -10.11 2.79
C SER A 54 -7.65 -10.72 3.81
N CYS A 55 -6.35 -10.42 3.67
CA CYS A 55 -5.27 -10.79 4.59
C CYS A 55 -4.72 -9.63 5.43
N HIS A 56 -4.71 -8.41 4.88
CA HIS A 56 -4.03 -7.25 5.47
C HIS A 56 -4.96 -6.20 6.09
N ASP A 57 -6.26 -6.47 6.16
CA ASP A 57 -7.22 -5.55 6.79
C ASP A 57 -6.85 -5.31 8.26
N ARG A 58 -6.90 -4.03 8.64
CA ARG A 58 -6.55 -3.56 9.99
C ARG A 58 -7.49 -2.41 10.37
N PRO A 59 -8.16 -2.48 11.53
CA PRO A 59 -9.11 -1.45 11.96
C PRO A 59 -8.49 -0.04 12.12
N ASN A 60 -7.20 0.04 12.47
CA ASN A 60 -6.52 1.30 12.78
C ASN A 60 -5.43 1.66 11.76
N ASP A 61 -5.65 1.39 10.47
CA ASP A 61 -4.78 1.93 9.42
C ASP A 61 -4.81 3.46 9.46
N ARG A 62 -3.63 4.10 9.44
CA ARG A 62 -3.55 5.57 9.32
C ARG A 62 -3.83 6.07 7.90
N HIS A 63 -3.64 5.21 6.90
CA HIS A 63 -3.86 5.47 5.48
C HIS A 63 -4.71 4.35 4.83
N PRO A 64 -5.97 4.15 5.28
CA PRO A 64 -6.84 3.17 4.65
C PRO A 64 -7.24 3.64 3.25
N THR A 65 -7.28 2.72 2.28
CA THR A 65 -7.52 3.04 0.86
C THR A 65 -8.80 3.83 0.62
N HIS A 66 -9.88 3.50 1.34
CA HIS A 66 -11.18 4.18 1.20
C HIS A 66 -11.10 5.68 1.52
N ARG A 67 -10.20 6.11 2.41
CA ARG A 67 -10.04 7.53 2.77
C ARG A 67 -9.60 8.38 1.59
N PHE A 68 -8.83 7.80 0.67
CA PHE A 68 -8.35 8.49 -0.53
C PHE A 68 -9.43 8.64 -1.61
N THR A 69 -10.60 8.02 -1.43
CA THR A 69 -11.77 8.23 -2.29
C THR A 69 -12.58 9.47 -1.91
N GLU A 70 -12.25 10.11 -0.77
CA GLU A 70 -12.90 11.36 -0.36
C GLU A 70 -12.60 12.49 -1.37
N PRO A 71 -13.59 13.33 -1.73
CA PRO A 71 -13.42 14.38 -2.74
C PRO A 71 -12.25 15.33 -2.50
N ARG A 72 -11.90 15.61 -1.23
CA ARG A 72 -10.77 16.49 -0.88
C ARG A 72 -9.41 15.98 -1.36
N PHE A 73 -9.28 14.69 -1.70
CA PHE A 73 -8.05 14.12 -2.24
C PHE A 73 -8.08 13.94 -3.76
N SER A 74 -9.12 14.40 -4.46
CA SER A 74 -9.30 14.14 -5.90
C SER A 74 -8.15 14.62 -6.78
N ASP A 75 -7.45 15.67 -6.36
CA ASP A 75 -6.27 16.18 -7.08
C ASP A 75 -4.98 15.46 -6.67
N ALA A 76 -4.84 15.11 -5.39
CA ALA A 76 -3.70 14.35 -4.89
C ALA A 76 -3.61 12.96 -5.53
N ILE A 77 -4.74 12.26 -5.68
CA ILE A 77 -4.77 10.91 -6.27
C ILE A 77 -4.42 10.87 -7.75
N LYS A 78 -4.50 12.02 -8.46
CA LYS A 78 -4.00 12.13 -9.84
C LYS A 78 -2.48 12.11 -9.92
N GLN A 79 -1.80 12.53 -8.84
CA GLN A 79 -0.34 12.54 -8.74
C GLN A 79 0.18 11.22 -8.16
N ILE A 80 -0.53 10.67 -7.18
CA ILE A 80 -0.24 9.36 -6.60
C ILE A 80 -1.53 8.65 -6.21
N ASP A 81 -1.88 7.60 -6.95
CA ASP A 81 -3.11 6.85 -6.68
C ASP A 81 -2.97 5.95 -5.44
N ALA A 82 -3.24 6.52 -4.26
CA ALA A 82 -3.25 5.78 -2.99
C ALA A 82 -4.56 5.00 -2.75
N THR A 83 -5.51 4.98 -3.71
CA THR A 83 -6.74 4.19 -3.59
C THR A 83 -6.51 2.70 -3.76
N THR A 84 -5.33 2.31 -4.27
CA THR A 84 -4.92 0.93 -4.48
C THR A 84 -3.54 0.66 -3.88
N CYS A 85 -3.33 -0.56 -3.38
CA CYS A 85 -2.07 -0.97 -2.77
C CYS A 85 -0.94 -1.08 -3.80
N ILE A 86 -1.26 -1.47 -5.03
CA ILE A 86 -0.28 -1.81 -6.08
C ILE A 86 0.43 -0.59 -6.68
N THR A 87 -0.03 0.62 -6.36
CA THR A 87 0.70 1.86 -6.69
C THR A 87 2.06 1.88 -6.00
N CYS A 88 2.11 1.40 -4.75
CA CYS A 88 3.32 1.38 -3.94
C CYS A 88 3.93 -0.01 -3.84
N HIS A 89 3.09 -1.02 -3.67
CA HIS A 89 3.51 -2.40 -3.47
C HIS A 89 3.65 -3.11 -4.82
N THR A 90 4.65 -3.97 -4.95
CA THR A 90 4.79 -4.85 -6.12
C THR A 90 5.22 -6.24 -5.66
N GLU A 91 4.22 -7.07 -5.43
CA GLU A 91 4.34 -8.38 -4.77
C GLU A 91 5.29 -9.32 -5.53
N HIS A 92 5.27 -9.25 -6.87
CA HIS A 92 6.11 -10.09 -7.75
C HIS A 92 7.61 -9.77 -7.66
N LYS A 93 8.00 -8.60 -7.15
CA LYS A 93 9.41 -8.18 -7.11
C LYS A 93 10.13 -8.57 -5.82
N GLY A 94 9.42 -9.16 -4.84
CA GLY A 94 10.03 -9.50 -3.55
C GLY A 94 10.39 -8.28 -2.69
N GLU A 95 9.95 -7.09 -3.08
CA GLU A 95 10.14 -5.84 -2.33
C GLU A 95 8.87 -5.50 -1.56
N ARG A 96 8.99 -4.75 -0.47
CA ARG A 96 7.81 -4.21 0.22
C ARG A 96 7.22 -3.09 -0.61
N ILE A 97 8.03 -2.12 -0.99
CA ILE A 97 7.65 -1.00 -1.85
C ILE A 97 8.72 -0.83 -2.91
N THR A 98 8.30 -0.64 -4.15
CA THR A 98 9.21 -0.31 -5.24
C THR A 98 9.44 1.20 -5.28
N ILE A 99 10.65 1.65 -4.93
CA ILE A 99 11.03 3.08 -4.95
C ILE A 99 10.86 3.69 -6.36
N ALA A 100 10.98 2.88 -7.42
CA ALA A 100 10.70 3.34 -8.78
C ALA A 100 9.22 3.68 -9.01
N SER A 101 8.30 3.04 -8.28
CA SER A 101 6.88 3.33 -8.35
C SER A 101 6.50 4.54 -7.49
N VAL A 102 7.28 4.83 -6.44
CA VAL A 102 6.96 5.91 -5.49
C VAL A 102 8.22 6.60 -4.97
N SER A 103 8.39 7.87 -5.34
CA SER A 103 9.41 8.75 -4.75
C SER A 103 9.17 8.91 -3.26
N MET A 104 10.22 8.90 -2.42
CA MET A 104 10.13 9.09 -0.95
C MET A 104 9.52 10.44 -0.53
N ASN A 105 9.25 11.34 -1.46
CA ASN A 105 8.59 12.62 -1.20
C ASN A 105 7.06 12.56 -1.37
N TYR A 106 6.47 11.38 -1.57
CA TYR A 106 5.05 11.22 -1.89
C TYR A 106 4.08 11.86 -0.87
N CYS A 107 4.51 12.04 0.38
CA CYS A 107 3.77 12.74 1.43
C CYS A 107 3.33 14.15 1.00
N MET A 108 4.13 14.81 0.14
CA MET A 108 3.85 16.15 -0.37
C MET A 108 2.52 16.23 -1.12
N ASN A 109 2.03 15.15 -1.72
CA ASN A 109 0.81 15.22 -2.53
C ASN A 109 -0.44 15.51 -1.68
N CYS A 110 -0.39 15.24 -0.37
CA CYS A 110 -1.53 15.41 0.54
C CYS A 110 -1.23 16.29 1.76
N HIS A 111 0.03 16.40 2.19
CA HIS A 111 0.42 17.05 3.45
C HIS A 111 1.12 18.42 3.26
N GLN A 112 0.97 19.07 2.11
CA GLN A 112 1.51 20.41 1.84
C GLN A 112 1.04 21.46 2.84
N ASP A 113 -0.24 21.41 3.21
CA ASP A 113 -0.85 22.39 4.12
C ASP A 113 -0.98 21.85 5.56
N LEU A 114 -0.15 20.87 5.94
CA LEU A 114 -0.19 20.29 7.28
C LEU A 114 0.27 21.33 8.33
N GLU A 115 -0.61 21.61 9.28
CA GLU A 115 -0.28 22.36 10.49
C GLU A 115 -0.47 21.46 11.73
N VAL A 116 0.53 21.46 12.61
CA VAL A 116 0.52 20.70 13.87
C VAL A 116 0.50 21.73 15.00
N GLU A 117 -0.58 21.76 15.79
CA GLU A 117 -0.79 22.77 16.84
C GLU A 117 0.27 22.66 17.96
N ASP A 118 0.40 21.46 18.53
CA ASP A 118 1.39 21.16 19.57
C ASP A 118 2.54 20.35 18.97
N ASP A 119 3.39 21.01 18.17
CA ASP A 119 4.51 20.35 17.48
C ASP A 119 5.63 19.97 18.47
N PRO A 120 5.86 18.66 18.72
CA PRO A 120 6.83 18.22 19.72
C PRO A 120 8.28 18.25 19.20
N LEU A 121 8.50 18.56 17.93
CA LEU A 121 9.81 18.43 17.28
C LEU A 121 10.76 19.59 17.59
N ASP A 122 12.06 19.27 17.60
CA ASP A 122 13.12 20.28 17.62
C ASP A 122 13.16 21.14 16.34
N VAL A 123 12.80 20.56 15.21
CA VAL A 123 12.53 21.24 13.94
C VAL A 123 11.08 20.98 13.55
N SER A 124 10.26 22.03 13.55
CA SER A 124 8.82 21.89 13.31
C SER A 124 8.50 21.24 11.95
N HIS A 125 7.37 20.55 11.87
CA HIS A 125 6.80 20.03 10.64
C HIS A 125 6.67 21.12 9.58
N LYS A 126 6.24 22.32 9.98
CA LYS A 126 6.13 23.49 9.09
C LYS A 126 7.48 23.84 8.45
N THR A 127 8.57 23.80 9.22
CA THR A 127 9.92 24.04 8.70
C THR A 127 10.36 22.94 7.74
N LEU A 128 10.11 21.66 8.08
CA LEU A 128 10.45 20.53 7.21
C LEU A 128 9.71 20.60 5.86
N ILE A 129 8.43 20.95 5.89
CA ILE A 129 7.58 21.14 4.71
C ILE A 129 8.10 22.30 3.85
N ALA A 130 8.37 23.46 4.46
CA ALA A 130 8.88 24.64 3.76
C ALA A 130 10.23 24.40 3.08
N ASN A 131 11.05 23.51 3.65
CA ASN A 131 12.34 23.11 3.09
C ASN A 131 12.24 21.90 2.13
N GLU A 132 11.03 21.44 1.81
CA GLU A 132 10.77 20.26 0.96
C GLU A 132 11.45 18.97 1.45
N GLN A 133 11.68 18.85 2.76
CA GLN A 133 12.35 17.70 3.38
C GLN A 133 11.40 16.52 3.59
N TRP A 134 10.53 16.24 2.62
CA TRP A 134 9.46 15.24 2.68
C TRP A 134 9.94 13.82 3.00
N PHE A 135 11.15 13.47 2.56
CA PHE A 135 11.73 12.16 2.86
C PHE A 135 11.94 11.92 4.37
N THR A 136 12.03 12.97 5.19
CA THR A 136 12.23 12.85 6.65
C THR A 136 10.99 12.33 7.37
N CYS A 137 9.80 12.49 6.78
CA CYS A 137 8.54 12.08 7.40
C CYS A 137 8.54 10.60 7.76
N ILE A 138 9.03 9.75 6.88
CA ILE A 138 9.11 8.30 7.09
C ILE A 138 10.30 7.87 7.96
N GLU A 139 11.27 8.74 8.21
CA GLU A 139 12.32 8.45 9.20
C GLU A 139 11.76 8.45 10.63
N CYS A 140 10.62 9.12 10.83
CA CYS A 140 9.89 9.16 12.10
C CYS A 140 8.61 8.32 12.09
N HIS A 141 7.85 8.34 10.98
CA HIS A 141 6.51 7.79 10.90
C HIS A 141 6.43 6.55 10.02
N ASP A 142 5.95 5.45 10.60
CA ASP A 142 5.39 4.35 9.83
C ASP A 142 4.12 4.83 9.10
N PHE A 143 4.16 4.76 7.76
CA PHE A 143 3.05 5.15 6.89
C PHE A 143 1.73 4.57 7.37
N HIS A 144 1.66 3.27 7.65
CA HIS A 144 0.41 2.67 8.08
C HIS A 144 0.16 2.70 9.59
N GLY A 145 1.15 3.14 10.38
CA GLY A 145 1.07 3.19 11.84
C GLY A 145 0.87 1.82 12.51
N ASN A 146 1.36 0.74 11.89
CA ASN A 146 1.23 -0.63 12.37
C ASN A 146 2.22 -0.98 13.48
N HIS A 147 3.36 -0.29 13.53
CA HIS A 147 4.35 -0.50 14.59
C HIS A 147 3.96 0.20 15.89
N THR A 148 4.38 -0.40 17.00
CA THR A 148 4.30 0.20 18.34
C THR A 148 5.71 0.64 18.74
N TYR A 149 5.96 1.94 18.74
CA TYR A 149 7.25 2.53 19.11
C TYR A 149 7.04 3.99 19.54
N GLU A 150 8.02 4.52 20.27
CA GLU A 150 8.08 5.94 20.58
C GLU A 150 8.57 6.70 19.35
N VAL A 151 7.73 7.60 18.84
CA VAL A 151 8.10 8.42 17.68
C VAL A 151 9.20 9.39 18.12
N PRO A 152 10.33 9.48 17.40
CA PRO A 152 11.41 10.38 17.75
C PRO A 152 10.93 11.84 17.69
N ILE A 153 11.30 12.63 18.69
CA ILE A 153 10.98 14.06 18.78
C ILE A 153 12.13 14.96 18.31
N ARG A 154 13.21 14.37 17.78
CA ARG A 154 14.37 15.09 17.26
C ARG A 154 14.86 14.45 15.98
N LEU A 155 15.22 15.26 15.00
CA LEU A 155 15.70 14.77 13.70
C LEU A 155 16.95 13.88 13.80
N LYS A 156 17.80 14.11 14.80
CA LYS A 156 19.01 13.30 15.00
C LYS A 156 18.73 11.88 15.54
N ASP A 157 17.56 11.69 16.15
CA ASP A 157 17.16 10.45 16.82
C ASP A 157 16.28 9.58 15.90
N THR A 158 16.11 9.97 14.63
CA THR A 158 15.27 9.29 13.64
C THR A 158 15.94 8.06 13.06
N ILE A 159 15.15 7.23 12.37
CA ILE A 159 15.68 6.07 11.63
C ILE A 159 16.43 6.58 10.39
N PRO A 160 17.72 6.27 10.21
CA PRO A 160 18.45 6.71 9.02
C PRO A 160 17.80 6.22 7.72
N MET A 161 17.64 7.12 6.74
CA MET A 161 17.08 6.81 5.42
C MET A 161 17.69 5.57 4.74
N LYS A 162 18.97 5.27 5.00
CA LYS A 162 19.62 4.06 4.49
C LYS A 162 18.92 2.78 5.00
N LEU A 163 18.53 2.74 6.27
CA LEU A 163 17.80 1.62 6.86
C LEU A 163 16.37 1.56 6.34
N ILE A 164 15.69 2.70 6.21
CA ILE A 164 14.35 2.77 5.59
C ILE A 164 14.38 2.21 4.17
N LYS A 165 15.33 2.64 3.32
CA LYS A 165 15.45 2.11 1.95
C LYS A 165 15.74 0.61 1.92
N ALA A 166 16.60 0.11 2.83
CA ALA A 166 16.86 -1.31 2.93
C ALA A 166 15.60 -2.08 3.35
N TYR A 167 14.83 -1.56 4.29
CA TYR A 167 13.55 -2.11 4.73
C TYR A 167 12.53 -2.18 3.60
N LEU A 168 12.34 -1.09 2.85
CA LEU A 168 11.39 -1.08 1.73
C LEU A 168 11.78 -2.09 0.64
N LYS A 169 13.07 -2.38 0.47
CA LYS A 169 13.59 -3.43 -0.43
C LYS A 169 13.54 -4.86 0.15
N GLY A 170 12.84 -5.07 1.26
CA GLY A 170 12.71 -6.40 1.87
C GLY A 170 13.68 -6.70 3.01
N GLY A 171 14.54 -5.75 3.39
CA GLY A 171 15.49 -5.90 4.51
C GLY A 171 14.85 -5.94 5.90
N ALA A 172 15.68 -5.84 6.93
CA ALA A 172 15.25 -5.83 8.33
C ALA A 172 14.32 -4.65 8.64
N ASP A 173 13.40 -4.86 9.59
CA ASP A 173 12.44 -3.85 10.01
C ASP A 173 13.08 -2.83 10.98
N PRO A 174 13.13 -1.54 10.64
CA PRO A 174 13.81 -0.54 11.44
C PRO A 174 12.89 0.07 12.51
N TYR A 175 11.57 -0.13 12.42
CA TYR A 175 10.61 0.35 13.42
C TYR A 175 10.42 -0.65 14.57
N GLY A 176 11.02 -1.83 14.46
CA GLY A 176 10.96 -2.89 15.47
C GLY A 176 10.01 -4.03 15.11
N ASN A 177 9.95 -5.01 16.01
CA ASN A 177 9.16 -6.22 15.81
C ASN A 177 7.77 -6.16 16.46
N ASP A 178 7.52 -5.17 17.34
CA ASP A 178 6.23 -5.00 18.00
C ASP A 178 5.23 -4.33 17.04
N LYS A 179 4.21 -5.11 16.68
CA LYS A 179 3.21 -4.76 15.67
C LYS A 179 1.83 -5.01 16.18
N LYS A 180 0.96 -4.04 15.91
CA LYS A 180 -0.46 -4.09 16.26
C LYS A 180 -1.18 -5.18 15.48
N TYR A 181 -0.83 -5.36 14.20
CA TYR A 181 -1.45 -6.33 13.31
C TYR A 181 -0.41 -7.05 12.45
N ILE A 182 -0.63 -8.35 12.28
CA ILE A 182 0.14 -9.21 11.38
C ILE A 182 -0.84 -9.72 10.33
N GLY A 183 -0.48 -9.57 9.05
CA GLY A 183 -1.29 -10.10 7.95
C GLY A 183 -1.41 -11.61 8.04
N LEU A 184 -2.55 -12.14 7.61
CA LEU A 184 -2.81 -13.58 7.64
C LEU A 184 -1.81 -14.34 6.77
N THR A 185 -1.36 -15.49 7.24
CA THR A 185 -0.76 -16.51 6.38
C THR A 185 -1.81 -17.04 5.40
N GLN A 186 -1.38 -17.61 4.28
CA GLN A 186 -2.32 -18.22 3.32
C GLN A 186 -3.22 -19.28 3.98
N LEU A 187 -2.68 -20.08 4.91
CA LEU A 187 -3.46 -21.08 5.63
C LEU A 187 -4.55 -20.45 6.50
N GLU A 188 -4.24 -19.37 7.22
CA GLU A 188 -5.21 -18.63 8.04
C GLU A 188 -6.26 -17.94 7.17
N TRP A 189 -5.85 -17.39 6.03
CA TRP A 189 -6.75 -16.81 5.05
C TRP A 189 -7.75 -17.84 4.51
N VAL A 190 -7.29 -19.01 4.07
CA VAL A 190 -8.17 -20.10 3.59
C VAL A 190 -9.17 -20.50 4.68
N LYS A 191 -8.71 -20.66 5.94
CA LYS A 191 -9.60 -20.96 7.07
C LYS A 191 -10.65 -19.87 7.28
N LYS A 192 -10.26 -18.60 7.20
CA LYS A 192 -11.18 -17.45 7.33
C LYS A 192 -12.23 -17.43 6.21
N MET A 193 -11.85 -17.78 4.98
CA MET A 193 -12.77 -17.79 3.83
C MET A 193 -13.75 -18.97 3.88
N ASN A 194 -13.32 -20.14 4.37
CA ASN A 194 -14.18 -21.33 4.49
C ASN A 194 -15.17 -21.27 5.67
N ASN A 195 -14.92 -20.39 6.64
CA ASN A 195 -15.78 -20.20 7.82
C ASN A 195 -16.79 -19.05 7.66
N LYS A 196 -16.85 -18.44 6.46
CA LYS A 196 -17.85 -17.44 6.07
C LYS A 196 -18.91 -18.08 5.19
#